data_AF-A0A452XI27-F1
#
_entry.id   AF-A0A452XI27-F1
#
_cell.length_a   1.000
_cell.length_b   1.000
_cell.length_c   1.000
_cell.angle_alpha   90.00
_cell.angle_beta   90.00
_cell.angle_gamma   90.00
#
_symmetry.space_group_name_H-M   'P 1'
#
loop_
_entity.id
_entity.type
_entity.pdbx_description
1 polymer ?
#
loop_
_entity_poly.entity_id
_entity_poly.type
_entity_poly.pdbx_seq_one_letter_code
_entity_poly.pdbx_strand_id
1 'polypeptide(L)'
;RWPYTVMFPCSARARFLLPRVTPTNGSCTGRGCCETTITPDNNLGSLLSFSINGEVPNKRWEDYPCSYAMLVEKSWYNFSTLDMGNRTLLKRFPRGVQIALDFAAGNTSCPAKGQPPPPDYACISGNSSCANSTHTPGYICKCWDHYAGNPYVTHGCQDIDECKLPNVYRCSNDRICKNRLGGYDCPCKFGMKGDGKAGTCSDIFTPAAKAAVGTIGGILLMSVLSFLVILHNEKKKTK
;
A
#
# COMPACT_ATOMS: atom_id res chain seq x y z
N ARG A 1 -16.44 2.52 -4.51
CA ARG A 1 -16.35 2.13 -5.93
C ARG A 1 -16.96 3.27 -6.71
N TRP A 2 -16.10 4.17 -7.15
CA TRP A 2 -16.28 5.63 -7.04
C TRP A 2 -16.60 6.28 -8.37
N PRO A 3 -17.23 7.48 -8.35
CA PRO A 3 -17.33 8.33 -9.53
C PRO A 3 -15.93 8.75 -9.96
N TYR A 4 -15.47 8.24 -11.10
CA TYR A 4 -14.24 8.71 -11.73
C TYR A 4 -14.50 10.04 -12.38
N THR A 5 -13.67 11.04 -12.11
CA THR A 5 -13.82 12.35 -12.73
C THR A 5 -12.88 12.42 -13.94
N VAL A 6 -13.44 12.48 -15.14
CA VAL A 6 -12.68 12.87 -16.32
C VAL A 6 -12.63 14.39 -16.35
N MET A 7 -11.43 14.95 -16.34
CA MET A 7 -11.26 16.39 -16.46
C MET A 7 -10.65 16.75 -17.81
N PHE A 8 -11.33 17.65 -18.49
CA PHE A 8 -10.93 18.24 -19.75
C PHE A 8 -10.66 19.72 -19.52
N PRO A 9 -9.62 20.30 -20.11
CA PRO A 9 -9.71 21.62 -20.69
C PRO A 9 -10.40 21.49 -22.08
N CYS A 10 -11.41 22.32 -22.33
CA CYS A 10 -12.49 22.28 -23.36
C CYS A 10 -12.13 21.98 -24.84
N SER A 11 -13.00 21.63 -25.79
CA SER A 11 -14.45 21.74 -26.01
C SER A 11 -15.04 20.34 -26.18
N ALA A 12 -15.37 19.67 -25.07
CA ALA A 12 -16.16 18.47 -25.18
C ALA A 12 -17.58 18.90 -25.57
N ARG A 13 -18.00 18.58 -26.80
CA ARG A 13 -19.43 18.51 -27.12
C ARG A 13 -19.97 17.26 -26.43
N ALA A 14 -20.03 17.28 -25.09
CA ALA A 14 -20.97 16.40 -24.40
C ALA A 14 -22.34 16.74 -24.98
N ARG A 15 -23.21 15.74 -25.22
CA ARG A 15 -24.63 15.97 -25.55
C ARG A 15 -25.41 16.63 -24.39
N PHE A 16 -24.75 17.44 -23.57
CA PHE A 16 -25.30 18.20 -22.48
C PHE A 16 -24.85 19.65 -22.64
N LEU A 17 -25.83 20.55 -22.75
CA LEU A 17 -25.64 21.99 -22.82
C LEU A 17 -24.97 22.46 -21.53
N LEU A 18 -23.64 22.58 -21.52
CA LEU A 18 -22.93 23.06 -20.34
C LEU A 18 -23.24 24.56 -20.11
N PRO A 19 -23.62 24.98 -18.89
CA PRO A 19 -23.92 26.37 -18.58
C PRO A 19 -22.68 27.28 -18.70
N ARG A 20 -22.88 28.56 -19.00
CA ARG A 20 -21.81 29.59 -19.08
C ARG A 20 -21.26 29.94 -17.68
N VAL A 21 -20.63 28.99 -17.00
CA VAL A 21 -20.01 29.18 -15.68
C VAL A 21 -18.51 29.44 -15.84
N THR A 22 -17.95 30.27 -14.96
CA THR A 22 -16.50 30.47 -14.84
C THR A 22 -15.93 29.43 -13.89
N PRO A 23 -14.86 28.70 -14.27
CA PRO A 23 -14.24 27.73 -13.38
C PRO A 23 -13.66 28.41 -12.14
N THR A 24 -13.76 27.76 -10.99
CA THR A 24 -13.20 28.20 -9.71
C THR A 24 -12.36 27.08 -9.11
N ASN A 25 -11.47 27.40 -8.18
CA ASN A 25 -10.71 26.36 -7.49
C ASN A 25 -11.67 25.34 -6.85
N GLY A 26 -11.44 24.06 -7.09
CA GLY A 26 -12.29 22.94 -6.67
C GLY A 26 -13.47 22.61 -7.57
N SER A 27 -13.76 23.40 -8.62
CA SER A 27 -14.86 23.10 -9.56
C SER A 27 -14.45 23.41 -11.00
N CYS A 28 -14.28 22.34 -11.78
CA CYS A 28 -13.98 22.44 -13.20
C CYS A 28 -15.25 22.28 -14.05
N THR A 29 -16.00 23.37 -14.19
CA THR A 29 -17.21 23.40 -15.03
C THR A 29 -17.29 24.71 -15.83
N GLY A 30 -17.68 24.61 -17.10
CA GLY A 30 -17.97 25.76 -17.95
C GLY A 30 -16.83 26.13 -18.91
N ARG A 31 -16.38 27.39 -18.90
CA ARG A 31 -15.43 27.88 -19.94
C ARG A 31 -14.03 27.32 -19.74
N GLY A 32 -13.51 26.65 -20.75
CA GLY A 32 -12.11 26.24 -20.80
C GLY A 32 -11.82 24.96 -20.04
N CYS A 33 -12.73 24.45 -19.19
CA CYS A 33 -12.61 23.13 -18.60
C CYS A 33 -13.97 22.49 -18.25
N CYS A 34 -14.06 21.16 -18.26
CA CYS A 34 -15.20 20.42 -17.77
C CYS A 34 -14.77 19.15 -17.04
N GLU A 35 -15.55 18.77 -16.04
CA GLU A 35 -15.39 17.54 -15.30
C GLU A 35 -16.66 16.70 -15.43
N THR A 36 -16.53 15.38 -15.53
CA THR A 36 -17.67 14.47 -15.60
C THR A 36 -17.41 13.18 -14.84
N THR A 37 -18.44 12.63 -14.21
CA THR A 37 -18.36 11.38 -13.47
C THR A 37 -18.73 10.20 -14.36
N ILE A 38 -17.84 9.20 -14.48
CA ILE A 38 -18.18 7.94 -15.16
C ILE A 38 -19.01 7.09 -14.22
N THR A 39 -20.27 6.87 -14.60
CA THR A 39 -21.16 5.90 -13.94
C THR A 39 -21.04 4.54 -14.62
N PRO A 40 -20.96 3.42 -13.88
CA PRO A 40 -21.05 2.10 -14.47
C PRO A 40 -22.46 1.94 -15.06
N ASP A 41 -22.55 1.92 -16.39
CA ASP A 41 -23.79 1.54 -17.07
C ASP A 41 -23.81 0.02 -17.22
N ASN A 42 -24.93 -0.61 -16.88
CA ASN A 42 -25.04 -2.07 -16.73
C ASN A 42 -24.91 -2.84 -18.06
N ASN A 43 -24.84 -2.15 -19.22
CA ASN A 43 -25.12 -2.80 -20.50
C ASN A 43 -24.32 -2.35 -21.73
N LEU A 44 -23.15 -1.72 -21.61
CA LEU A 44 -22.24 -1.64 -22.76
C LEU A 44 -20.85 -1.17 -22.33
N GLY A 45 -19.81 -1.83 -22.82
CA GLY A 45 -18.44 -1.30 -22.77
C GLY A 45 -18.44 0.10 -23.37
N SER A 46 -18.43 1.11 -22.51
CA SER A 46 -18.49 2.50 -22.93
C SER A 46 -17.12 2.84 -23.53
N LEU A 47 -17.05 2.91 -24.86
CA LEU A 47 -15.88 3.42 -25.55
C LEU A 47 -15.73 4.90 -25.19
N LEU A 48 -14.85 5.18 -24.24
CA LEU A 48 -14.50 6.53 -23.84
C LEU A 48 -13.50 7.09 -24.85
N SER A 49 -14.02 7.59 -25.98
CA SER A 49 -13.21 8.22 -27.02
C SER A 49 -13.08 9.71 -26.77
N PHE A 50 -11.84 10.20 -26.71
CA PHE A 50 -11.54 11.62 -26.58
C PHE A 50 -11.00 12.14 -27.91
N SER A 51 -11.67 13.12 -28.50
CA SER A 51 -11.20 13.81 -29.71
C SER A 51 -11.02 15.29 -29.41
N ILE A 52 -9.81 15.80 -29.64
CA ILE A 52 -9.51 17.23 -29.58
C ILE A 52 -9.48 17.72 -31.03
N ASN A 53 -10.59 18.31 -31.48
CA ASN A 53 -10.66 18.86 -32.84
C ASN A 53 -10.09 20.28 -32.82
N GLY A 54 -8.94 20.50 -33.44
CA GLY A 54 -8.24 21.79 -33.49
C GLY A 54 -8.79 22.81 -34.49
N GLU A 55 -9.95 22.56 -35.09
CA GLU A 55 -10.38 23.26 -36.31
C GLU A 55 -11.29 24.47 -36.10
N VAL A 56 -11.68 24.81 -34.86
CA VAL A 56 -12.56 25.97 -34.63
C VAL A 56 -11.74 27.19 -34.19
N PRO A 57 -11.62 28.28 -34.96
CA PRO A 57 -10.97 29.49 -34.48
C PRO A 57 -11.77 30.04 -33.29
N ASN A 58 -11.30 29.79 -32.08
CA ASN A 58 -11.93 30.26 -30.85
C ASN A 58 -10.92 31.13 -30.12
N LYS A 59 -11.16 32.45 -30.03
CA LYS A 59 -10.27 33.40 -29.34
C LYS A 59 -9.91 32.96 -27.92
N ARG A 60 -10.75 32.14 -27.25
CA ARG A 60 -10.43 31.58 -25.93
C ARG A 60 -9.28 30.58 -25.91
N TRP A 61 -8.83 30.06 -27.06
CA TRP A 61 -7.60 29.25 -27.14
C TRP A 61 -6.35 30.06 -26.77
N GLU A 62 -6.40 31.39 -26.97
CA GLU A 62 -5.33 32.31 -26.57
C GLU A 62 -5.26 32.43 -25.04
N ASP A 63 -6.42 32.44 -24.37
CA ASP A 63 -6.50 32.55 -22.90
C ASP A 63 -6.25 31.21 -22.19
N TYR A 64 -6.77 30.09 -22.73
CA TYR A 64 -6.74 28.76 -22.10
C TYR A 64 -6.59 27.61 -23.12
N PRO A 65 -5.37 27.31 -23.61
CA PRO A 65 -5.17 26.25 -24.57
C PRO A 65 -5.42 24.88 -23.95
N CYS A 66 -6.38 24.17 -24.52
CA CYS A 66 -6.82 22.88 -24.01
C CYS A 66 -5.83 21.79 -24.42
N SER A 67 -5.10 21.24 -23.44
CA SER A 67 -3.84 20.53 -23.69
C SER A 67 -3.79 19.08 -23.20
N TYR A 68 -4.72 18.63 -22.37
CA TYR A 68 -4.64 17.31 -21.72
C TYR A 68 -6.04 16.79 -21.40
N ALA A 69 -6.25 15.47 -21.36
CA ALA A 69 -7.43 14.89 -20.73
C ALA A 69 -6.94 13.85 -19.73
N MET A 70 -7.60 13.72 -18.59
CA MET A 70 -7.21 12.74 -17.59
C MET A 70 -8.40 12.05 -16.95
N LEU A 71 -8.21 10.78 -16.66
CA LEU A 71 -9.11 9.95 -15.89
C LEU A 71 -8.49 9.70 -14.52
N VAL A 72 -9.07 10.29 -13.47
CA VAL A 72 -8.54 10.21 -12.11
C VAL A 72 -9.66 9.93 -11.11
N GLU A 73 -9.29 9.39 -9.95
CA GLU A 73 -10.23 9.29 -8.83
C GLU A 73 -10.58 10.69 -8.32
N LYS A 74 -11.87 10.96 -8.07
CA LYS A 74 -12.36 12.27 -7.64
C LYS A 74 -11.67 12.80 -6.36
N SER A 75 -11.27 11.91 -5.47
CA SER A 75 -10.57 12.23 -4.21
C SER A 75 -9.08 12.55 -4.41
N TRP A 76 -8.47 12.09 -5.50
CA TRP A 76 -7.02 12.21 -5.76
C TRP A 76 -6.65 13.57 -6.33
N TYR A 77 -7.57 14.21 -7.07
CA TYR A 77 -7.31 15.47 -7.76
C TYR A 77 -8.26 16.58 -7.32
N ASN A 78 -7.68 17.69 -6.88
CA ASN A 78 -8.40 18.93 -6.60
C ASN A 78 -8.03 19.98 -7.65
N PHE A 79 -9.01 20.45 -8.41
CA PHE A 79 -8.79 21.37 -9.52
C PHE A 79 -8.34 22.76 -9.05
N SER A 80 -7.31 23.31 -9.69
CA SER A 80 -6.98 24.74 -9.61
C SER A 80 -7.11 25.41 -10.97
N THR A 81 -7.60 26.65 -10.99
CA THR A 81 -7.65 27.46 -12.22
C THR A 81 -6.27 27.69 -12.83
N LEU A 82 -5.19 27.61 -12.04
CA LEU A 82 -3.81 27.67 -12.52
C LEU A 82 -3.43 26.47 -13.39
N ASP A 83 -4.08 25.31 -13.20
CA ASP A 83 -3.77 24.09 -13.93
C ASP A 83 -4.11 24.23 -15.43
N MET A 84 -5.05 25.12 -15.76
CA MET A 84 -5.47 25.44 -17.13
C MET A 84 -4.40 26.18 -17.95
N GLY A 85 -3.40 26.80 -17.32
CA GLY A 85 -2.40 27.64 -17.97
C GLY A 85 -0.98 27.10 -17.87
N ASN A 86 -0.11 27.49 -18.81
CA ASN A 86 1.36 27.36 -18.73
C ASN A 86 1.88 25.94 -18.39
N ARG A 87 1.14 24.90 -18.82
CA ARG A 87 1.44 23.49 -18.50
C ARG A 87 1.64 23.23 -17.01
N THR A 88 0.98 24.02 -16.15
CA THR A 88 1.15 23.95 -14.68
C THR A 88 0.81 22.57 -14.15
N LEU A 89 -0.24 21.93 -14.68
CA LEU A 89 -0.58 20.56 -14.31
C LEU A 89 0.56 19.57 -14.61
N LEU A 90 1.17 19.65 -15.80
CA LEU A 90 2.27 18.76 -16.19
C LEU A 90 3.53 19.01 -15.36
N LYS A 91 3.78 20.26 -14.94
CA LYS A 91 4.86 20.61 -14.02
C LYS A 91 4.60 20.11 -12.60
N ARG A 92 3.33 20.17 -12.15
CA ARG A 92 2.90 19.67 -10.84
C ARG A 92 2.96 18.14 -10.78
N PHE A 93 2.64 17.47 -11.89
CA PHE A 93 2.62 16.01 -12.01
C PHE A 93 3.55 15.54 -13.14
N PRO A 94 4.88 15.67 -12.97
CA PRO A 94 5.86 15.37 -14.04
C PRO A 94 5.90 13.89 -14.41
N ARG A 95 5.41 13.00 -13.54
CA ARG A 95 5.30 11.56 -13.77
C ARG A 95 3.91 11.13 -14.27
N GLY A 96 3.06 12.09 -14.63
CA GLY A 96 1.66 11.86 -14.97
C GLY A 96 0.75 11.75 -13.74
N VAL A 97 -0.50 11.42 -13.99
CA VAL A 97 -1.56 11.33 -12.98
C VAL A 97 -1.91 9.87 -12.70
N GLN A 98 -2.34 9.57 -11.47
CA GLN A 98 -2.73 8.21 -11.11
C GLN A 98 -4.08 7.87 -11.72
N ILE A 99 -4.09 6.86 -12.60
CA ILE A 99 -5.30 6.29 -13.15
C ILE A 99 -5.76 5.17 -12.21
N ALA A 100 -6.97 5.31 -11.66
CA ALA A 100 -7.67 4.22 -10.99
C ALA A 100 -8.74 3.69 -11.97
N LEU A 101 -8.56 2.47 -12.47
CA LEU A 101 -9.53 1.79 -13.32
C LEU A 101 -10.07 0.58 -12.57
N ASP A 102 -11.38 0.41 -12.59
CA ASP A 102 -12.04 -0.82 -12.18
C ASP A 102 -12.33 -1.64 -13.44
N PHE A 103 -11.52 -2.67 -13.65
CA PHE A 103 -11.61 -3.53 -14.81
C PHE A 103 -11.39 -4.99 -14.39
N ALA A 104 -11.83 -5.92 -15.24
CA ALA A 104 -11.46 -7.31 -15.16
C ALA A 104 -10.58 -7.66 -16.38
N ALA A 105 -9.51 -8.40 -16.14
CA ALA A 105 -8.65 -8.93 -17.17
C ALA A 105 -9.27 -10.17 -17.81
N GLY A 106 -9.26 -10.21 -19.14
CA GLY A 106 -9.79 -11.31 -19.93
C GLY A 106 -11.31 -11.52 -19.75
N ASN A 107 -11.80 -12.65 -20.27
CA ASN A 107 -13.20 -13.06 -20.19
C ASN A 107 -13.40 -14.37 -19.41
N THR A 108 -12.30 -14.93 -18.88
CA THR A 108 -12.28 -16.21 -18.15
C THR A 108 -11.98 -15.98 -16.68
N SER A 109 -12.33 -16.92 -15.82
CA SER A 109 -11.90 -16.91 -14.42
C SER A 109 -10.38 -17.11 -14.29
N CYS A 110 -9.89 -16.88 -13.08
CA CYS A 110 -8.59 -17.35 -12.62
C CYS A 110 -8.32 -18.82 -12.98
N PRO A 111 -7.08 -19.18 -13.34
CA PRO A 111 -6.66 -20.57 -13.45
C PRO A 111 -6.85 -21.29 -12.10
N ALA A 112 -7.17 -22.59 -12.14
CA ALA A 112 -7.30 -23.37 -10.92
C ALA A 112 -5.95 -23.48 -10.21
N LYS A 113 -5.98 -23.66 -8.88
CA LYS A 113 -4.76 -23.73 -8.07
C LYS A 113 -3.85 -24.85 -8.58
N GLY A 114 -2.61 -24.51 -8.93
CA GLY A 114 -1.61 -25.45 -9.44
C GLY A 114 -1.61 -25.63 -10.95
N GLN A 115 -2.53 -25.02 -11.69
CA GLN A 115 -2.47 -24.97 -13.15
C GLN A 115 -1.56 -23.83 -13.64
N PRO A 116 -0.86 -24.00 -14.77
CA PRO A 116 -0.09 -22.92 -15.36
C PRO A 116 -1.00 -21.77 -15.81
N PRO A 117 -0.53 -20.52 -15.71
CA PRO A 117 -1.29 -19.38 -16.22
C PRO A 117 -1.46 -19.45 -17.75
N PRO A 118 -2.57 -18.93 -18.30
CA PRO A 118 -2.76 -18.85 -19.76
C PRO A 118 -1.71 -17.94 -20.42
N PRO A 119 -1.51 -18.03 -21.75
CA PRO A 119 -0.52 -17.21 -22.47
C PRO A 119 -0.69 -15.70 -22.25
N ASP A 120 -1.94 -15.22 -22.17
CA ASP A 120 -2.27 -13.80 -21.96
C ASP A 120 -2.63 -13.50 -20.48
N TYR A 121 -1.96 -14.16 -19.55
CA TYR A 121 -2.21 -13.95 -18.12
C TYR A 121 -1.76 -12.55 -17.67
N ALA A 122 -2.71 -11.78 -17.14
CA ALA A 122 -2.49 -10.36 -16.86
C ALA A 122 -1.66 -10.10 -15.60
N CYS A 123 -1.62 -11.04 -14.64
CA CYS A 123 -0.91 -10.85 -13.37
C CYS A 123 0.57 -11.21 -13.54
N ILE A 124 1.32 -10.30 -14.18
CA ILE A 124 2.72 -10.53 -14.57
C ILE A 124 3.72 -10.19 -13.47
N SER A 125 3.31 -9.50 -12.41
CA SER A 125 4.20 -9.25 -11.27
C SER A 125 4.43 -10.53 -10.47
N GLY A 126 5.68 -10.75 -10.06
CA GLY A 126 5.96 -11.63 -8.93
C GLY A 126 5.23 -11.15 -7.67
N ASN A 127 5.00 -12.05 -6.72
CA ASN A 127 4.26 -11.78 -5.47
C ASN A 127 2.85 -11.22 -5.69
N SER A 128 2.18 -11.70 -6.74
CA SER A 128 0.79 -11.36 -7.04
C SER A 128 -0.05 -12.62 -7.22
N SER A 129 -1.36 -12.49 -7.04
CA SER A 129 -2.36 -13.51 -7.28
C SER A 129 -3.53 -12.93 -8.06
N CYS A 130 -4.26 -13.79 -8.76
CA CYS A 130 -5.52 -13.39 -9.35
C CYS A 130 -6.67 -13.67 -8.39
N ALA A 131 -7.75 -12.91 -8.53
CA ALA A 131 -9.04 -13.14 -7.89
C ALA A 131 -10.14 -12.93 -8.92
N ASN A 132 -11.14 -13.82 -8.98
CA ASN A 132 -12.26 -13.67 -9.91
C ASN A 132 -12.99 -12.35 -9.70
N SER A 133 -13.36 -11.68 -10.80
CA SER A 133 -14.21 -10.51 -10.74
C SER A 133 -15.62 -10.93 -10.31
N THR A 134 -16.26 -10.12 -9.48
CA THR A 134 -17.60 -10.39 -8.93
C THR A 134 -18.73 -9.77 -9.75
N HIS A 135 -18.41 -8.83 -10.66
CA HIS A 135 -19.40 -8.03 -11.38
C HIS A 135 -19.34 -8.21 -12.90
N THR A 136 -18.19 -8.64 -13.39
CA THR A 136 -17.92 -8.83 -14.82
C THR A 136 -17.21 -10.16 -15.02
N PRO A 137 -17.38 -10.81 -16.19
CA PRO A 137 -16.51 -11.91 -16.57
C PRO A 137 -15.04 -11.48 -16.53
N GLY A 138 -14.14 -12.40 -16.17
CA GLY A 138 -12.71 -12.13 -16.01
C GLY A 138 -12.22 -12.25 -14.56
N TYR A 139 -11.00 -11.79 -14.32
CA TYR A 139 -10.37 -11.74 -13.00
C TYR A 139 -9.59 -10.43 -12.80
N ILE A 140 -9.28 -10.11 -11.56
CA ILE A 140 -8.42 -8.99 -11.18
C ILE A 140 -7.14 -9.51 -10.55
N CYS A 141 -6.04 -8.79 -10.76
CA CYS A 141 -4.76 -9.07 -10.12
C CYS A 141 -4.62 -8.29 -8.83
N LYS A 142 -4.05 -8.93 -7.81
CA LYS A 142 -3.75 -8.33 -6.50
C LYS A 142 -2.33 -8.70 -6.10
N CYS A 143 -1.60 -7.78 -5.49
CA CYS A 143 -0.39 -8.16 -4.76
C CYS A 143 -0.77 -9.08 -3.59
N TRP A 144 0.14 -9.95 -3.18
CA TRP A 144 -0.02 -10.76 -1.98
C TRP A 144 -0.16 -9.89 -0.73
N ASP A 145 -0.65 -10.48 0.35
CA ASP A 145 -0.63 -9.83 1.66
C ASP A 145 0.80 -9.38 1.99
N HIS A 146 0.92 -8.19 2.58
CA HIS A 146 2.20 -7.53 2.87
C HIS A 146 2.98 -7.01 1.64
N TYR A 147 2.36 -7.00 0.46
CA TYR A 147 2.90 -6.36 -0.74
C TYR A 147 1.98 -5.26 -1.25
N ALA A 148 2.57 -4.21 -1.82
CA ALA A 148 1.86 -3.10 -2.44
C ALA A 148 2.45 -2.76 -3.82
N GLY A 149 1.64 -2.09 -4.65
CA GLY A 149 2.06 -1.63 -5.97
C GLY A 149 1.13 -2.14 -7.08
N ASN A 150 1.68 -2.33 -8.28
CA ASN A 150 0.90 -2.65 -9.47
C ASN A 150 1.16 -4.10 -9.94
N PRO A 151 0.22 -5.04 -9.76
CA PRO A 151 0.42 -6.44 -10.13
C PRO A 151 0.44 -6.71 -11.66
N TYR A 152 0.06 -5.72 -12.47
CA TYR A 152 0.08 -5.76 -13.93
C TYR A 152 1.41 -5.29 -14.54
N VAL A 153 2.40 -4.96 -13.71
CA VAL A 153 3.74 -4.55 -14.14
C VAL A 153 4.76 -5.55 -13.59
N THR A 154 5.74 -5.94 -14.40
CA THR A 154 6.83 -6.82 -13.94
C THR A 154 7.56 -6.19 -12.75
N HIS A 155 7.71 -6.95 -11.66
CA HIS A 155 8.21 -6.45 -10.36
C HIS A 155 7.43 -5.26 -9.76
N GLY A 156 6.17 -5.11 -10.16
CA GLY A 156 5.34 -4.00 -9.71
C GLY A 156 4.77 -4.17 -8.29
N CYS A 157 4.67 -5.41 -7.78
CA CYS A 157 4.39 -5.68 -6.37
C CYS A 157 5.68 -5.71 -5.56
N GLN A 158 5.80 -4.77 -4.62
CA GLN A 158 6.95 -4.62 -3.75
C GLN A 158 6.54 -4.84 -2.29
N ASP A 159 7.47 -5.37 -1.52
CA ASP A 159 7.31 -5.62 -0.09
C ASP A 159 6.96 -4.31 0.63
N ILE A 160 5.96 -4.35 1.52
CA ILE A 160 5.60 -3.22 2.35
C ILE A 160 6.54 -3.23 3.55
N ASP A 161 7.23 -2.11 3.78
CA ASP A 161 7.95 -1.92 5.04
C ASP A 161 6.95 -1.53 6.14
N GLU A 162 6.35 -2.54 6.80
CA GLU A 162 5.32 -2.31 7.81
C GLU A 162 5.85 -1.51 9.00
N CYS A 163 7.16 -1.59 9.28
CA CYS A 163 7.79 -0.85 10.36
C CYS A 163 7.84 0.66 10.11
N LYS A 164 7.73 1.09 8.85
CA LYS A 164 7.53 2.51 8.49
C LYS A 164 6.08 2.97 8.62
N LEU A 165 5.15 2.05 8.90
CA LEU A 165 3.72 2.30 9.03
C LEU A 165 3.20 1.92 10.43
N PRO A 166 3.77 2.49 11.52
CA PRO A 166 3.46 2.10 12.90
C PRO A 166 2.01 2.41 13.32
N ASN A 167 1.25 3.17 12.53
CA ASN A 167 -0.16 3.42 12.81
C ASN A 167 -1.08 2.27 12.38
N VAL A 168 -0.63 1.47 11.42
CA VAL A 168 -1.37 0.33 10.87
C VAL A 168 -0.80 -0.97 11.42
N TYR A 169 0.53 -1.09 11.41
CA TYR A 169 1.25 -2.29 11.81
C TYR A 169 1.98 -2.04 13.13
N ARG A 170 1.27 -2.25 14.24
CA ARG A 170 1.80 -2.04 15.58
C ARG A 170 2.44 -3.30 16.13
N CYS A 171 3.58 -3.13 16.81
CA CYS A 171 4.04 -4.08 17.79
C CYS A 171 3.51 -3.66 19.17
N SER A 172 3.11 -4.62 20.00
CA SER A 172 2.60 -4.34 21.34
C SER A 172 3.75 -3.90 22.28
N ASN A 173 3.49 -2.94 23.18
CA ASN A 173 4.40 -2.47 24.25
C ASN A 173 5.77 -1.92 23.78
N ASP A 174 5.77 -1.00 22.80
CA ASP A 174 6.97 -0.32 22.29
C ASP A 174 8.11 -1.27 21.87
N ARG A 175 7.74 -2.45 21.36
CA ARG A 175 8.71 -3.43 20.85
C ARG A 175 9.30 -2.96 19.53
N ILE A 176 10.55 -3.35 19.29
CA ILE A 176 11.26 -3.07 18.04
C ILE A 176 10.63 -3.90 16.92
N CYS A 177 9.99 -3.21 15.96
CA CYS A 177 9.51 -3.81 14.73
C CYS A 177 10.70 -4.21 13.84
N LYS A 178 10.63 -5.39 13.22
CA LYS A 178 11.59 -5.85 12.21
C LYS A 178 10.86 -6.20 10.92
N ASN A 179 11.15 -5.48 9.85
CA ASN A 179 10.59 -5.79 8.54
C ASN A 179 11.20 -7.09 8.01
N ARG A 180 10.41 -7.88 7.29
CA ARG A 180 10.86 -9.08 6.56
C ARG A 180 10.13 -9.17 5.22
N LEU A 181 10.64 -9.98 4.32
CA LEU A 181 9.94 -10.20 3.05
C LEU A 181 8.59 -10.89 3.31
N GLY A 182 7.48 -10.31 2.86
CA GLY A 182 6.13 -10.80 3.10
C GLY A 182 5.60 -10.56 4.52
N GLY A 183 6.09 -9.54 5.22
CA GLY A 183 5.48 -9.04 6.45
C GLY A 183 6.50 -8.52 7.47
N TYR A 184 6.12 -8.52 8.74
CA TYR A 184 6.99 -8.02 9.81
C TYR A 184 6.97 -8.91 11.04
N ASP A 185 8.01 -8.80 11.83
CA ASP A 185 8.16 -9.47 13.11
C ASP A 185 8.22 -8.45 14.26
N CYS A 186 7.60 -8.84 15.38
CA CYS A 186 7.66 -8.11 16.64
C CYS A 186 8.33 -9.01 17.68
N PRO A 187 9.66 -9.15 17.69
CA PRO A 187 10.35 -9.99 18.65
C PRO A 187 10.08 -9.52 20.10
N CYS A 188 9.95 -10.50 21.01
CA CYS A 188 9.95 -10.22 22.43
C CYS A 188 11.33 -9.67 22.86
N LYS A 189 11.38 -8.95 23.99
CA LYS A 189 12.65 -8.49 24.57
C LYS A 189 13.53 -9.70 24.93
N PHE A 190 14.84 -9.47 25.01
CA PHE A 190 15.79 -10.51 25.42
C PHE A 190 15.36 -11.14 26.75
N GLY A 191 15.39 -12.47 26.82
CA GLY A 191 14.93 -13.22 27.99
C GLY A 191 13.41 -13.48 28.04
N MET A 192 12.64 -13.09 27.02
CA MET A 192 11.19 -13.35 26.92
C MET A 192 10.82 -14.19 25.69
N LYS A 193 9.71 -14.95 25.77
CA LYS A 193 9.10 -15.74 24.69
C LYS A 193 7.61 -15.43 24.55
N GLY A 194 7.04 -15.61 23.36
CA GLY A 194 5.63 -15.37 23.07
C GLY A 194 5.43 -14.63 21.75
N ASP A 195 4.24 -14.07 21.55
CA ASP A 195 3.93 -13.27 20.37
C ASP A 195 3.96 -11.77 20.70
N GLY A 196 4.95 -11.06 20.17
CA GLY A 196 5.08 -9.61 20.38
C GLY A 196 4.10 -8.78 19.56
N LYS A 197 3.39 -9.33 18.57
CA LYS A 197 2.27 -8.66 17.90
C LYS A 197 1.06 -8.63 18.83
N ALA A 198 0.69 -9.79 19.39
CA ALA A 198 -0.40 -9.92 20.36
C ALA A 198 -0.04 -9.38 21.77
N GLY A 199 1.23 -9.12 22.04
CA GLY A 199 1.70 -8.65 23.35
C GLY A 199 1.84 -9.74 24.42
N THR A 200 1.70 -11.01 24.06
CA THR A 200 1.70 -12.17 24.97
C THR A 200 3.12 -12.66 25.32
N CYS A 201 4.07 -11.75 25.41
CA CYS A 201 5.45 -12.12 25.78
C CYS A 201 5.57 -12.33 27.30
N SER A 202 6.19 -13.43 27.69
CA SER A 202 6.46 -13.84 29.07
C SER A 202 7.94 -14.13 29.26
N ASP A 203 8.48 -13.92 30.47
CA ASP A 203 9.84 -14.31 30.80
C ASP A 203 10.07 -15.80 30.53
N ILE A 204 11.19 -16.11 29.88
CA ILE A 204 11.64 -17.49 29.64
C ILE A 204 11.98 -18.16 30.97
N PHE A 205 12.59 -17.40 31.88
CA PHE A 205 12.93 -17.86 33.23
C PHE A 205 11.85 -17.43 34.20
N THR A 206 11.03 -18.39 34.60
CA THR A 206 10.04 -18.18 35.66
C THR A 206 10.73 -17.79 36.97
N PRO A 207 10.04 -17.09 37.88
CA PRO A 207 10.59 -16.76 39.20
C PRO A 207 11.12 -18.00 39.94
N ALA A 208 10.43 -19.14 39.81
CA ALA A 208 10.85 -20.41 40.39
C ALA A 208 12.17 -20.94 39.79
N ALA A 209 12.36 -20.85 38.47
CA ALA A 209 13.60 -21.26 37.81
C ALA A 209 14.78 -20.35 38.21
N LYS A 210 14.55 -19.03 38.29
CA LYS A 210 15.56 -18.08 38.79
C LYS A 210 15.95 -18.38 40.23
N ALA A 211 14.97 -18.66 41.09
CA ALA A 211 15.19 -19.03 42.48
C ALA A 211 15.98 -20.34 42.61
N ALA A 212 15.64 -21.36 41.82
CA ALA A 212 16.33 -22.65 41.83
C ALA A 212 17.81 -22.55 41.40
N VAL A 213 18.10 -21.78 40.35
CA VAL A 213 19.50 -21.54 39.93
C VAL A 213 20.26 -20.76 41.01
N GLY A 214 19.62 -19.77 41.63
CA GLY A 214 20.19 -19.01 42.74
C GLY A 214 20.50 -19.86 43.96
N THR A 215 19.61 -20.76 44.36
CA THR A 215 19.82 -21.64 45.51
C THR A 215 20.91 -22.67 45.24
N ILE A 216 20.93 -23.30 44.06
CA ILE A 216 21.97 -24.26 43.67
C ILE A 216 23.34 -23.58 43.65
N GLY A 217 23.44 -22.39 43.04
CA GLY A 217 24.68 -21.61 43.02
C GLY A 217 25.16 -21.24 44.42
N GLY A 218 24.24 -20.81 45.30
CA GLY A 218 24.56 -20.49 46.69
C GLY A 218 25.05 -21.68 47.50
N ILE A 219 24.42 -22.85 47.37
CA ILE A 219 24.82 -24.08 48.05
C ILE A 219 26.22 -24.53 47.59
N LEU A 220 26.50 -24.49 46.29
CA LEU A 220 27.82 -24.80 45.75
C LEU A 220 28.91 -23.84 46.27
N LEU A 221 28.59 -22.54 46.38
CA LEU A 221 29.55 -21.57 46.89
C LEU A 221 29.87 -21.82 48.37
N MET A 222 28.85 -22.13 49.18
CA MET A 222 29.02 -22.45 50.60
C MET A 222 29.78 -23.76 50.84
N SER A 223 29.57 -24.79 50.00
CA SER A 223 30.31 -26.04 50.11
C SER A 223 31.79 -25.87 49.76
N VAL A 224 32.10 -25.07 48.73
CA VAL A 224 33.47 -24.71 48.36
C VAL A 224 34.15 -23.92 49.48
N LEU A 225 33.49 -22.90 50.04
CA LEU A 225 34.03 -22.13 51.16
C LEU A 225 34.29 -23.01 52.39
N SER A 226 33.37 -23.91 52.72
CA SER A 226 33.54 -24.86 53.83
C SER A 226 34.74 -25.78 53.60
N PHE A 227 34.90 -26.30 52.38
CA PHE A 227 36.03 -27.13 52.00
C PHE A 227 37.36 -26.37 52.09
N LEU A 228 37.40 -25.11 51.64
CA LEU A 228 38.58 -24.25 51.75
C LEU A 228 38.95 -23.97 53.23
N VAL A 229 37.96 -23.76 54.10
CA VAL A 229 38.19 -23.58 55.55
C VAL A 229 38.77 -24.85 56.16
N ILE A 230 38.24 -26.03 55.82
CA ILE A 230 38.75 -27.32 56.30
C ILE A 230 40.21 -27.50 55.88
N LEU A 231 40.54 -27.26 54.59
CA LEU A 231 41.92 -27.35 54.09
C LEU A 231 42.86 -26.37 54.80
N HIS A 232 42.39 -25.15 55.09
CA HIS A 232 43.20 -24.17 55.82
C HIS A 232 43.49 -24.62 57.26
N ASN A 233 42.51 -25.20 57.94
CA ASN A 233 42.68 -25.74 59.28
C ASN A 233 43.62 -26.94 59.31
N GLU A 234 43.53 -27.86 58.35
CA GLU A 234 44.46 -29.00 58.25
C GLU A 234 45.89 -28.55 58.00
N LYS A 235 46.11 -27.55 57.12
CA LYS A 235 47.44 -26.94 56.92
C LYS A 235 48.02 -26.30 58.18
N LYS A 236 47.20 -25.71 59.05
CA LYS A 236 47.68 -25.14 60.33
C LYS A 236 48.13 -26.21 61.31
N LYS A 237 47.53 -27.42 61.28
CA LYS A 237 47.94 -28.54 62.14
C LYS A 237 49.24 -29.20 61.68
N THR A 238 49.60 -29.08 60.41
CA THR A 238 50.82 -29.66 59.82
C THR A 238 52.06 -28.78 59.94
N LYS A 239 51.95 -27.63 60.62
CA LYS A 239 53.01 -26.63 60.80
C LYS A 239 53.32 -26.46 62.28
#